data_AF-A0A3S5DM05-F1
#
_entry.id   AF-A0A3S5DM05-F1
#
_cell.length_a   1.000
_cell.length_b   1.000
_cell.length_c   1.000
_cell.angle_alpha   90.00
_cell.angle_beta   90.00
_cell.angle_gamma   90.00
#
_symmetry.space_group_name_H-M   'P 1'
#
loop_
_entity.id
_entity.type
_entity.pdbx_description
1 polymer ?
#
loop_
_entity_poly.entity_id
_entity_poly.type
_entity_poly.pdbx_seq_one_letter_code
_entity_poly.pdbx_strand_id
1 'polypeptide(L)' 'MSDDVALPLQFTDAAANKVKSLIADEDNPNLKLRVYITGGGCSGFQYGFTFDDQVNEGDMTIEKTGRWPGG' A
#
# COMPACT_ATOMS: atom_id res chain seq x y z
N MET A 1 -17.29 -16.28 -3.65
CA MET A 1 -17.85 -14.97 -3.24
C MET A 1 -16.66 -14.04 -3.23
N SER A 2 -16.49 -13.27 -4.30
CA SER A 2 -15.41 -12.28 -4.38
C SER A 2 -15.99 -10.99 -3.84
N ASP A 3 -15.61 -10.64 -2.62
CA ASP A 3 -15.80 -9.30 -2.10
C ASP A 3 -14.91 -8.38 -2.92
N ASP A 4 -15.45 -7.92 -4.06
CA ASP A 4 -14.91 -6.80 -4.84
C ASP A 4 -15.15 -5.54 -4.01
N VAL A 5 -14.41 -5.42 -2.90
CA VAL A 5 -14.33 -4.18 -2.13
C VAL A 5 -13.71 -3.19 -3.09
N ALA A 6 -14.53 -2.31 -3.65
CA ALA A 6 -14.06 -1.23 -4.51
C ALA A 6 -13.11 -0.35 -3.69
N LEU A 7 -11.83 -0.70 -3.71
CA LEU A 7 -10.80 0.01 -2.99
C LEU A 7 -10.76 1.44 -3.55
N PRO A 8 -10.74 2.47 -2.69
CA PRO A 8 -10.69 3.87 -3.14
C PRO A 8 -9.39 4.18 -3.91
N LEU A 9 -8.43 3.26 -3.88
CA LEU A 9 -7.16 3.33 -4.57
C LEU A 9 -6.87 2.01 -5.28
N GLN A 10 -6.57 2.06 -6.57
CA GLN A 10 -6.01 0.91 -7.27
C GLN A 10 -4.51 0.80 -6.97
N PHE A 11 -4.14 -0.21 -6.20
CA PHE A 11 -2.75 -0.56 -6.00
C PHE A 11 -2.33 -1.57 -7.07
N THR A 12 -1.33 -1.29 -7.91
CA THR A 12 -0.96 -2.16 -9.04
C THR A 12 0.01 -3.27 -8.61
N ASP A 13 0.11 -4.34 -9.41
CA ASP A 13 1.03 -5.45 -9.12
C ASP A 13 2.49 -4.99 -9.21
N ALA A 14 2.80 -4.08 -10.14
CA ALA A 14 4.12 -3.47 -10.26
C ALA A 14 4.49 -2.67 -8.99
N ALA A 15 3.53 -1.91 -8.43
CA ALA A 15 3.74 -1.18 -7.18
C ALA A 15 3.95 -2.16 -6.00
N ALA A 16 3.16 -3.23 -5.92
CA ALA A 16 3.32 -4.26 -4.91
C ALA A 16 4.71 -4.92 -4.97
N ASN A 17 5.18 -5.26 -6.17
CA ASN A 17 6.51 -5.83 -6.38
C ASN A 17 7.61 -4.84 -5.97
N LYS A 18 7.48 -3.57 -6.34
CA LYS A 18 8.46 -2.54 -5.97
C LYS A 18 8.53 -2.36 -4.45
N VAL A 19 7.39 -2.32 -3.78
CA VAL A 19 7.29 -2.19 -2.32
C VAL A 19 7.86 -3.42 -1.63
N LYS A 20 7.56 -4.62 -2.13
CA LYS A 20 8.17 -5.86 -1.65
C LYS A 20 9.68 -5.83 -1.76
N SER A 21 10.25 -5.33 -2.86
CA SER A 21 11.69 -5.16 -2.99
C SER A 21 12.25 -4.14 -1.99
N LEU A 22 11.57 -3.01 -1.77
CA LEU A 22 12.01 -1.99 -0.81
C LEU A 22 12.02 -2.51 0.64
N ILE A 23 11.04 -3.34 1.00
CA ILE A 23 10.96 -3.94 2.34
C ILE A 23 11.92 -5.14 2.47
N ALA A 24 12.26 -5.83 1.38
CA ALA A 24 13.18 -6.97 1.42
C ALA A 24 14.62 -6.58 1.79
N ASP A 25 15.01 -5.32 1.56
CA ASP A 25 16.29 -4.77 2.02
C ASP A 25 16.26 -4.42 3.53
N GLU A 26 15.09 -4.38 4.16
CA GLU A 26 14.91 -4.12 5.58
C GLU A 26 14.81 -5.46 6.36
N ASP A 27 15.55 -5.60 7.45
CA ASP A 27 15.50 -6.79 8.32
C ASP A 27 14.25 -6.79 9.25
N ASN A 28 13.12 -6.25 8.76
CA ASN A 28 11.89 -6.12 9.53
C ASN A 28 10.69 -6.72 8.76
N PRO A 29 10.25 -7.95 9.09
CA PRO A 29 9.12 -8.59 8.43
C PRO A 29 7.76 -7.98 8.77
N ASN A 30 7.70 -7.12 9.80
CA ASN A 30 6.46 -6.46 10.21
C ASN A 30 6.23 -5.14 9.46
N LEU A 31 7.23 -4.67 8.71
CA LEU A 31 7.20 -3.40 8.01
C LEU A 31 6.15 -3.44 6.89
N LYS A 32 5.21 -2.49 6.91
CA LYS A 32 4.12 -2.38 5.94
C LYS A 32 4.18 -1.02 5.26
N LEU A 33 3.72 -0.95 4.02
CA LEU A 33 3.52 0.32 3.35
C LEU A 33 2.22 0.95 3.86
N ARG A 34 2.32 2.16 4.40
CA ARG A 34 1.20 3.01 4.76
C ARG A 34 1.06 4.14 3.76
N VAL A 35 -0.18 4.32 3.27
CA VAL A 35 -0.56 5.43 2.40
C VAL A 35 -1.43 6.38 3.20
N TYR A 36 -1.11 7.67 3.18
CA TYR A 36 -1.87 8.70 3.87
C TYR A 36 -2.02 9.94 2.99
N ILE A 37 -3.00 10.79 3.30
CA ILE A 37 -3.21 12.06 2.60
C ILE A 37 -2.40 13.12 3.34
N THR A 38 -1.42 13.73 2.68
CA THR A 38 -0.59 14.81 3.26
C THR A 38 -1.29 16.16 3.16
N GLY A 39 -2.22 16.32 2.22
CA GLY A 39 -3.00 17.53 2.04
C GLY A 39 -3.87 17.48 0.79
N GLY A 40 -4.68 18.51 0.58
CA GLY A 40 -5.51 18.64 -0.61
C GLY A 40 -5.81 20.10 -0.91
N GLY A 41 -5.78 20.47 -2.20
CA GLY A 41 -6.08 21.82 -2.67
C GLY A 41 -7.01 21.78 -3.89
N CYS A 42 -7.22 22.94 -4.53
CA CYS A 42 -8.07 23.06 -5.73
C CYS A 42 -7.65 22.14 -6.90
N SER A 43 -6.44 21.60 -6.86
CA SER A 43 -5.86 20.73 -7.89
C SER A 43 -5.84 19.24 -7.51
N GLY A 44 -6.39 18.85 -6.35
CA GLY A 44 -6.51 17.45 -5.93
C GLY A 44 -5.78 17.12 -4.62
N PHE A 45 -5.78 15.82 -4.28
CA PHE A 45 -5.16 15.27 -3.08
C PHE A 45 -3.68 14.96 -3.31
N GLN A 46 -2.87 15.27 -2.31
CA GLN A 46 -1.48 14.82 -2.22
C GLN A 46 -1.42 13.61 -1.30
N TYR A 47 -0.74 12.57 -1.77
CA TYR A 47 -0.58 11.31 -1.06
C TYR A 47 0.87 11.18 -0.59
N GLY A 48 1.04 10.77 0.66
CA GLY A 48 2.31 10.38 1.25
C GLY A 48 2.40 8.86 1.38
N PHE A 49 3.62 8.35 1.28
CA PHE A 49 3.96 6.94 1.50
C PHE A 49 4.97 6.87 2.64
N THR A 50 4.74 5.99 3.59
CA THR A 50 5.70 5.68 4.64
C THR A 50 5.72 4.19 4.91
N PHE A 51 6.79 3.72 5.52
CA PHE A 51 6.85 2.39 6.09
C PHE A 51 6.54 2.47 7.58
N ASP A 52 5.67 1.59 8.05
CA ASP A 52 5.18 1.54 9.42
C ASP A 52 4.99 0.07 9.81
N ASP A 53 5.43 -0.33 11.00
CA ASP A 53 5.25 -1.69 11.51
C ASP A 53 3.93 -1.84 12.31
N GLN A 54 3.31 -0.72 12.68
CA GLN A 54 2.06 -0.68 13.42
C GLN A 54 0.86 -0.36 12.50
N VAL A 55 -0.24 -1.06 12.75
CA VAL A 55 -1.55 -0.73 12.17
C VAL A 55 -2.31 0.05 13.24
N ASN A 56 -2.71 1.28 12.93
CA ASN A 56 -3.38 2.16 13.88
C ASN A 56 -4.90 1.99 13.81
N GLU A 57 -5.59 2.39 14.88
CA GLU A 57 -7.05 2.46 14.86
C GLU A 57 -7.54 3.44 13.78
N GLY A 58 -8.39 2.94 12.87
CA GLY A 58 -8.90 3.69 11.72
C GLY A 58 -8.13 3.49 10.41
N ASP A 59 -7.00 2.77 10.43
CA ASP A 59 -6.33 2.38 9.19
C ASP A 59 -7.16 1.30 8.44
N MET A 60 -7.35 1.50 7.13
CA MET A 60 -7.89 0.45 6.25
C MET A 60 -6.76 -0.45 5.79
N THR A 61 -6.79 -1.72 6.21
CA THR A 61 -5.80 -2.72 5.78
C THR A 61 -6.23 -3.35 4.47
N ILE A 62 -5.29 -3.40 3.52
CA ILE A 62 -5.50 -3.98 2.20
C ILE A 62 -4.38 -4.98 1.98
N GLU A 63 -4.73 -6.25 1.84
CA GLU A 63 -3.77 -7.29 1.49
C GLU A 63 -3.74 -7.44 -0.03
N LYS A 64 -2.59 -7.11 -0.63
CA LYS A 64 -2.37 -7.33 -2.06
C LYS A 64 -1.05 -8.07 -2.30
N THR A 65 -1.19 -9.30 -2.79
CA THR A 65 -0.05 -10.09 -3.25
C THR A 65 0.39 -9.57 -4.62
N GLY A 66 1.62 -9.09 -4.74
CA GLY A 66 2.18 -8.74 -6.05
C GLY A 66 2.21 -9.97 -6.94
N ARG A 67 1.49 -9.94 -8.06
CA ARG A 67 1.57 -10.97 -9.08
C ARG A 67 2.86 -10.76 -9.87
N TRP A 68 3.68 -11.80 -9.97
CA TRP A 68 4.84 -11.78 -10.88
C TRP A 68 4.29 -11.74 -12.31
N PRO A 69 4.90 -10.99 -13.26
CA PRO A 69 4.42 -10.90 -14.64
C PRO A 69 4.51 -12.23 -15.45
N GLY A 70 4.54 -13.39 -14.80
CA GLY A 70 4.63 -14.71 -15.41
C GLY A 70 3.90 -15.84 -14.66
N GLY A 71 2.94 -15.54 -13.78
CA GLY A 71 2.15 -16.56 -13.07
C GLY A 71 0.83 -16.04 -12.56
#